data_AF-A0A2G2G9K0-F1
#
_entry.id   AF-A0A2G2G9K0-F1
#
_cell.length_a   1.000
_cell.length_b   1.000
_cell.length_c   1.000
_cell.angle_alpha   90.00
_cell.angle_beta   90.00
_cell.angle_gamma   90.00
#
_symmetry.space_group_name_H-M   'P 1'
#
loop_
_entity.id
_entity.type
_entity.pdbx_description
1 polymer ?
#
loop_
_entity_poly.entity_id
_entity_poly.type
_entity_poly.pdbx_seq_one_letter_code
_entity_poly.pdbx_strand_id
1 'polypeptide(L)'
;MSLLNTIAKKKLAENNKTSGYMEIFALCLLVNTSTRHDIFCRFSGHTNSLNICVYKEGWIDGEYPSFQETIYESEKDAEIINYFKELLNKTPAEVLCLDEENRITEPPFPFKFA
;
A
#
# COMPACT_ATOMS: atom_id res chain seq x y z
N MET A 1 18.89 -25.78 -16.34
CA MET A 1 18.54 -24.86 -15.23
C MET A 1 18.26 -25.71 -13.99
N SER A 2 18.90 -25.44 -12.85
CA SER A 2 18.79 -26.30 -11.66
C SER A 2 17.42 -26.19 -10.98
N LEU A 3 16.96 -27.27 -10.34
CA LEU A 3 15.71 -27.33 -9.58
C LEU A 3 15.63 -26.22 -8.51
N LEU A 4 16.78 -25.86 -7.92
CA LEU A 4 16.93 -24.75 -6.99
C LEU A 4 16.54 -23.39 -7.62
N ASN A 5 16.95 -23.13 -8.87
CA ASN A 5 16.54 -21.91 -9.59
C ASN A 5 15.03 -21.89 -9.88
N THR A 6 14.43 -23.05 -10.15
CA THR A 6 12.99 -23.16 -10.36
C THR A 6 12.20 -22.94 -9.08
N ILE A 7 12.64 -23.52 -7.95
CA ILE A 7 12.02 -23.34 -6.64
C ILE A 7 12.16 -21.89 -6.16
N ALA A 8 13.33 -21.28 -6.33
CA ALA A 8 13.57 -19.88 -5.98
C ALA A 8 12.66 -18.94 -6.78
N LYS A 9 12.56 -19.13 -8.10
CA LYS A 9 11.64 -18.36 -8.95
C LYS A 9 10.18 -18.55 -8.57
N LYS A 10 9.77 -19.75 -8.18
CA LYS A 10 8.39 -20.05 -7.76
C LYS A 10 8.05 -19.37 -6.43
N LYS A 11 8.97 -19.43 -5.45
CA LYS A 11 8.84 -18.69 -4.17
C LYS A 11 8.87 -17.17 -4.36
N LEU A 12 9.69 -16.66 -5.29
CA LEU A 12 9.70 -15.23 -5.66
C LEU A 12 8.39 -14.80 -6.34
N ALA A 13 7.83 -15.64 -7.20
CA ALA A 13 6.52 -15.40 -7.83
C ALA A 13 5.35 -15.51 -6.83
N GLU A 14 5.46 -16.36 -5.81
CA GLU A 14 4.53 -16.39 -4.67
C GLU A 14 4.69 -15.15 -3.77
N ASN A 15 5.93 -14.68 -3.55
CA ASN A 15 6.22 -13.44 -2.82
C ASN A 15 5.75 -12.16 -3.53
N ASN A 16 5.47 -12.20 -4.83
CA ASN A 16 4.81 -11.11 -5.56
C ASN A 16 3.33 -10.93 -5.16
N LYS A 17 2.73 -11.82 -4.34
CA LYS A 17 1.38 -11.62 -3.78
C LYS A 17 1.39 -10.79 -2.49
N THR A 18 2.46 -10.89 -1.69
CA THR A 18 2.75 -10.01 -0.55
C THR A 18 2.99 -8.54 -0.95
N SER A 19 3.14 -8.25 -2.24
CA SER A 19 3.48 -6.90 -2.72
C SER A 19 2.34 -5.90 -2.58
N GLY A 20 1.08 -6.33 -2.75
CA GLY A 20 -0.07 -5.41 -2.77
C GLY A 20 -0.35 -4.78 -1.41
N TYR A 21 -0.27 -5.57 -0.33
CA TYR A 21 -0.48 -5.06 1.02
C TYR A 21 0.62 -4.11 1.47
N MET A 22 1.87 -4.42 1.14
CA MET A 22 2.99 -3.55 1.47
C MET A 22 2.92 -2.23 0.70
N GLU A 23 2.47 -2.27 -0.57
CA GLU A 23 2.21 -1.06 -1.36
C GLU A 23 1.12 -0.20 -0.72
N ILE A 24 0.00 -0.80 -0.32
CA ILE A 24 -1.11 -0.11 0.35
C ILE A 24 -0.66 0.48 1.70
N PHE A 25 0.12 -0.26 2.49
CA PHE A 25 0.68 0.24 3.74
C PHE A 25 1.61 1.45 3.52
N ALA A 26 2.50 1.37 2.53
CA ALA A 26 3.39 2.47 2.20
C ALA A 26 2.61 3.72 1.77
N LEU A 27 1.55 3.56 0.96
CA LEU A 27 0.68 4.65 0.54
C LEU A 27 -0.07 5.28 1.73
N CYS A 28 -0.60 4.47 2.66
CA CYS A 28 -1.25 4.98 3.87
C CYS A 28 -0.30 5.84 4.71
N LEU A 29 0.92 5.34 4.94
CA LEU A 29 1.95 6.08 5.68
C LEU A 29 2.32 7.39 4.98
N LEU A 30 2.45 7.35 3.66
CA LEU A 30 2.83 8.53 2.88
C LEU A 30 1.73 9.60 2.89
N VAL A 31 0.47 9.22 2.76
CA VAL A 31 -0.67 10.15 2.85
C VAL A 31 -0.74 10.78 4.24
N ASN A 32 -0.64 9.98 5.31
CA ASN A 32 -0.66 10.50 6.69
C ASN A 32 0.49 11.47 6.97
N THR A 33 1.66 11.24 6.39
CA THR A 33 2.84 12.10 6.62
C THR A 33 2.89 13.32 5.70
N SER A 34 2.16 13.30 4.58
CA SER A 34 2.22 14.33 3.53
C SER A 34 0.97 15.19 3.40
N THR A 35 -0.14 14.82 4.05
CA THR A 35 -1.44 15.49 3.92
C THR A 35 -2.06 15.76 5.30
N ARG A 36 -3.25 16.36 5.33
CA ARG A 36 -4.06 16.50 6.57
C ARG A 36 -5.08 15.37 6.75
N HIS A 37 -5.07 14.37 5.86
CA HIS A 37 -5.93 13.21 5.98
C HIS A 37 -5.41 12.29 7.08
N ASP A 38 -6.33 11.71 7.86
CA ASP A 38 -6.01 10.67 8.82
C ASP A 38 -6.45 9.31 8.26
N ILE A 39 -5.50 8.39 8.15
CA ILE A 39 -5.71 7.04 7.65
C ILE A 39 -5.32 6.03 8.70
N PHE A 40 -6.24 5.12 8.99
CA PHE A 40 -5.99 3.94 9.79
C PHE A 40 -5.98 2.72 8.88
N CYS A 41 -4.84 2.02 8.83
CA CYS A 41 -4.68 0.76 8.11
C CYS A 41 -4.38 -0.35 9.12
N ARG A 42 -5.28 -1.34 9.21
CA ARG A 42 -5.25 -2.40 10.22
C ARG A 42 -5.19 -3.76 9.54
N PHE A 43 -4.12 -4.52 9.82
CA PHE A 43 -3.99 -5.89 9.35
C PHE A 43 -4.64 -6.87 10.32
N SER A 44 -5.52 -7.73 9.80
CA SER A 44 -6.10 -8.86 10.51
C SER A 44 -5.43 -10.14 10.01
N GLY A 45 -4.54 -10.71 10.83
CA GLY A 45 -3.88 -11.98 10.51
C GLY A 45 -4.78 -13.21 10.60
N HIS A 46 -5.98 -13.10 11.20
CA HIS A 46 -6.93 -14.22 11.24
C HIS A 46 -7.61 -14.43 9.88
N THR A 47 -7.97 -13.33 9.23
CA THR A 47 -8.69 -13.31 7.95
C THR A 47 -7.80 -13.00 6.76
N ASN A 48 -6.50 -12.77 7.01
CA ASN A 48 -5.54 -12.25 6.04
C ASN A 48 -6.13 -11.08 5.26
N SER A 49 -6.55 -10.03 5.99
CA SER A 49 -7.22 -8.88 5.42
C SER A 49 -6.66 -7.55 5.93
N LEU A 50 -6.73 -6.52 5.09
CA LEU A 50 -6.47 -5.14 5.46
C LEU A 50 -7.78 -4.40 5.58
N ASN A 51 -8.06 -3.86 6.76
CA ASN A 51 -9.12 -2.89 6.94
C ASN A 51 -8.55 -1.48 6.89
N ILE A 52 -9.13 -0.65 6.04
CA ILE A 52 -8.69 0.71 5.75
C ILE A 52 -9.82 1.66 6.11
N CYS A 53 -9.50 2.70 6.87
CA CYS A 53 -10.40 3.80 7.17
C CYS A 53 -9.70 5.11 6.85
N VAL A 54 -10.36 6.01 6.12
CA VAL A 54 -9.82 7.31 5.71
C VAL A 54 -10.75 8.42 6.16
N TYR A 55 -10.18 9.42 6.83
CA TYR A 55 -10.83 10.62 7.29
C TYR A 55 -10.25 11.82 6.55
N LYS A 56 -10.99 12.35 5.55
CA LYS A 56 -10.46 13.39 4.65
C LYS A 56 -10.16 14.71 5.35
N GLU A 57 -10.91 15.05 6.40
CA GLU A 57 -10.73 16.31 7.13
C GLU A 57 -10.03 16.11 8.49
N GLY A 58 -9.38 14.97 8.68
CA GLY A 58 -8.82 14.53 9.95
C GLY A 58 -9.80 13.71 10.79
N TRP A 59 -9.26 12.96 11.74
CA TRP A 59 -10.00 12.05 12.59
C TRP A 59 -10.56 12.79 13.81
N ILE A 60 -11.86 12.60 14.05
CA ILE A 60 -12.58 13.09 15.22
C ILE A 60 -13.22 11.88 15.91
N ASP A 61 -13.11 11.83 17.24
CA ASP A 61 -13.69 10.73 18.02
C ASP A 61 -15.21 10.63 17.82
N GLY A 62 -15.70 9.41 17.61
CA GLY A 62 -17.10 9.13 17.31
C GLY A 62 -17.54 9.41 15.86
N GLU A 63 -16.68 9.96 14.99
CA GLU A 63 -17.02 10.16 13.58
C GLU A 63 -16.80 8.93 12.71
N TYR A 64 -17.65 8.81 11.70
CA TYR A 64 -17.52 7.79 10.67
C TYR A 64 -16.46 8.20 9.63
N PRO A 65 -15.68 7.23 9.12
CA PRO A 65 -14.69 7.51 8.09
C PRO A 65 -15.37 7.96 6.78
N SER A 66 -14.69 8.84 6.04
CA SER A 66 -15.11 9.26 4.70
C SER A 66 -15.02 8.12 3.68
N PHE A 67 -14.14 7.15 3.93
CA PHE A 67 -14.00 5.93 3.14
C PHE A 67 -13.58 4.78 4.06
N GLN A 68 -14.20 3.61 3.87
CA GLN A 68 -13.85 2.41 4.61
C GLN A 68 -13.97 1.18 3.72
N GLU A 69 -12.91 0.39 3.63
CA GLU A 69 -12.90 -0.86 2.89
C GLU A 69 -12.12 -1.96 3.60
N THR A 70 -12.43 -3.21 3.25
CA THR A 70 -11.68 -4.38 3.72
C THR A 70 -11.22 -5.22 2.55
N ILE A 71 -9.92 -5.37 2.40
CA ILE A 71 -9.27 -6.10 1.31
C ILE A 71 -8.80 -7.44 1.81
N TYR A 72 -9.05 -8.52 1.08
CA TYR A 72 -8.55 -9.86 1.41
C TYR A 72 -7.29 -10.24 0.61
N GLU A 73 -6.45 -11.14 1.13
CA GLU A 73 -5.12 -11.44 0.55
C GLU A 73 -5.18 -11.96 -0.89
N SER A 74 -6.31 -12.53 -1.29
CA SER A 74 -6.56 -12.97 -2.66
C SER A 74 -6.83 -11.84 -3.66
N GLU A 75 -7.06 -10.62 -3.18
CA GLU A 75 -7.54 -9.49 -3.98
C GLU A 75 -6.40 -8.53 -4.28
N LYS A 76 -6.19 -8.26 -5.58
CA LYS A 76 -5.39 -7.12 -6.02
C LYS A 76 -6.31 -5.92 -6.14
N ASP A 77 -6.18 -4.98 -5.22
CA ASP A 77 -7.10 -3.86 -5.14
C ASP A 77 -6.51 -2.58 -5.76
N ALA A 78 -6.50 -2.56 -7.09
CA ALA A 78 -6.00 -1.43 -7.87
C ALA A 78 -6.84 -0.15 -7.66
N GLU A 79 -8.12 -0.29 -7.30
CA GLU A 79 -9.01 0.84 -7.03
C GLU A 79 -8.57 1.58 -5.78
N ILE A 80 -8.21 0.87 -4.70
CA ILE A 80 -7.70 1.47 -3.47
C ILE A 80 -6.35 2.15 -3.67
N ILE A 81 -5.46 1.54 -4.46
CA ILE A 81 -4.17 2.16 -4.81
C ILE A 81 -4.40 3.48 -5.56
N ASN A 82 -5.33 3.51 -6.51
CA ASN A 82 -5.66 4.73 -7.25
C ASN A 82 -6.29 5.78 -6.34
N TYR A 83 -7.18 5.38 -5.43
CA TYR A 83 -7.79 6.29 -4.46
C TYR A 83 -6.74 7.00 -3.58
N PHE A 84 -5.72 6.28 -3.10
CA PHE A 84 -4.63 6.92 -2.33
C PHE A 84 -3.76 7.84 -3.18
N LYS A 85 -3.53 7.51 -4.46
CA LYS A 85 -2.82 8.39 -5.39
C LYS A 85 -3.57 9.71 -5.58
N GLU A 86 -4.91 9.66 -5.70
CA GLU A 86 -5.75 10.86 -5.78
C GLU A 86 -5.66 11.72 -4.51
N LEU A 87 -5.69 11.11 -3.32
CA LEU A 87 -5.57 11.84 -2.05
C LEU A 87 -4.23 12.57 -1.89
N LEU A 88 -3.17 12.05 -2.49
CA LEU A 88 -1.88 12.74 -2.50
C LEU A 88 -1.84 13.93 -3.45
N ASN A 89 -2.82 14.08 -4.34
CA ASN A 89 -2.85 15.06 -5.44
C ASN A 89 -1.49 15.15 -6.18
N LYS A 90 -0.84 14.00 -6.30
CA LYS A 90 0.49 13.82 -6.90
C LYS A 90 0.35 12.79 -8.01
N THR A 91 1.09 12.98 -9.10
CA THR A 91 1.13 12.00 -10.18
C THR A 91 1.72 10.67 -9.66
N PRO A 92 1.35 9.51 -10.22
CA PRO A 92 1.87 8.21 -9.78
C PRO A 92 3.41 8.12 -9.73
N ALA A 93 4.11 8.89 -10.58
CA ALA A 93 5.56 8.99 -10.62
C ALA A 93 6.16 9.73 -9.40
N GLU A 94 5.44 10.71 -8.84
CA GLU A 94 5.90 11.53 -7.70
C GLU A 94 5.74 10.82 -6.34
N VAL A 95 4.94 9.76 -6.29
CA VAL A 95 4.56 9.08 -5.04
C VAL A 95 5.42 7.85 -4.75
N LEU A 96 5.82 7.10 -5.78
CA LEU A 96 6.35 5.75 -5.60
C LEU A 96 7.63 5.46 -6.39
N CYS A 97 8.24 6.46 -7.05
CA CYS A 97 9.38 6.24 -7.96
C CYS A 97 9.10 5.06 -8.92
N LEU A 98 7.93 5.08 -9.58
CA LEU A 98 7.51 3.99 -10.46
C LEU A 98 8.28 4.03 -11.79
N ASP A 99 8.66 2.87 -12.33
CA ASP A 99 9.13 2.77 -13.72
C ASP A 99 7.98 2.88 -14.73
N GLU A 100 8.36 2.89 -16.01
CA GLU A 100 7.46 2.85 -17.17
C GLU A 100 6.50 1.63 -17.17
N GLU A 101 6.72 0.65 -16.30
CA GLU A 101 5.92 -0.57 -16.14
C GLU A 101 5.09 -0.57 -14.84
N ASN A 102 4.95 0.58 -14.16
CA ASN A 102 4.26 0.77 -12.88
C ASN A 102 4.83 -0.04 -11.70
N ARG A 103 6.12 -0.34 -11.70
CA ARG A 103 6.79 -1.03 -10.59
C ARG A 103 7.58 -0.03 -9.76
N ILE A 104 7.52 -0.18 -8.43
CA ILE A 104 8.35 0.60 -7.49
C ILE A 104 9.82 0.29 -7.79
N THR A 105 10.58 1.28 -8.27
CA THR A 105 11.97 1.04 -8.66
C THR A 105 12.97 1.24 -7.54
N GLU A 106 12.70 2.17 -6.63
CA GLU A 106 13.35 2.29 -5.32
C GLU A 106 12.38 2.97 -4.34
N PRO A 107 12.37 2.60 -3.04
CA PRO A 107 11.52 3.26 -2.07
C PRO A 107 11.84 4.76 -2.04
N PRO A 108 10.82 5.64 -2.01
CA PRO A 108 11.05 7.06 -1.85
C PRO A 108 11.40 7.30 -0.38
N PHE A 109 12.63 7.03 0.05
CA PHE A 109 13.26 7.66 1.23
C PHE A 109 14.63 7.03 1.51
N PRO A 110 15.66 7.83 1.83
CA PRO A 110 16.81 7.33 2.56
C PRO A 110 16.49 7.34 4.06
N PHE A 111 16.14 6.20 4.66
CA PHE A 111 16.48 5.99 6.06
C PHE A 111 17.97 5.66 6.12
N LYS A 112 18.82 6.68 6.21
CA LYS A 112 20.12 6.50 6.88
C LYS A 112 19.81 6.58 8.37
N PHE A 113 19.87 5.43 9.05
CA PHE A 113 19.96 5.43 10.52
C PHE A 113 21.25 6.17 10.88
N ALA A 114 21.09 7.33 11.53
CA ALA A 114 22.17 7.99 12.25
C ALA A 114 22.48 7.22 13.53
#